data_AF-D9SPK3-F1
#
_entry.id   AF-D9SPK3-F1
#
_cell.length_a   1.000
_cell.length_b   1.000
_cell.length_c   1.000
_cell.angle_alpha   90.00
_cell.angle_beta   90.00
_cell.angle_gamma   90.00
#
_symmetry.space_group_name_H-M   'P 1'
#
loop_
_entity.id
_entity.type
_entity.pdbx_description
1 polymer ?
#
loop_
_entity_poly.entity_id
_entity_poly.type
_entity_poly.pdbx_seq_one_letter_code
_entity_poly.pdbx_strand_id
1 'polypeptide(L)'
;MDKYEESKRVEEREKEIKEIEDDLKIIKYYCNKLEKMCKCYRCFLTDLNNNAMPNYTDRMRKIKKTEEAHGIDNIFKSLFQVLRHNEENVEELKKHL
;
A
#
# COMPACT_ATOMS: atom_id res chain seq x y z
N MET A 1 29.51 22.57 -19.27
CA MET A 1 28.51 21.48 -19.39
C MET A 1 27.62 21.85 -20.56
N ASP A 2 27.36 20.93 -21.48
CA ASP A 2 26.55 21.21 -22.68
C ASP A 2 25.09 21.47 -22.26
N LYS A 3 24.47 22.54 -22.75
CA LYS A 3 23.05 22.86 -22.45
C LYS A 3 22.11 21.70 -22.82
N TYR A 4 22.51 20.91 -23.81
CA TYR A 4 21.78 19.71 -24.22
C TYR A 4 21.87 18.59 -23.19
N GLU A 5 23.06 18.35 -22.61
CA GLU A 5 23.23 17.38 -21.52
C GLU A 5 22.47 17.77 -20.27
N GLU A 6 22.45 19.07 -19.94
CA GLU A 6 21.77 19.57 -18.76
C GLU A 6 20.24 19.47 -18.90
N SER A 7 19.71 19.77 -20.09
CA SER A 7 18.28 19.61 -20.39
C SER A 7 17.84 18.15 -20.32
N LYS A 8 18.66 17.23 -20.84
CA LYS A 8 18.37 15.79 -20.81
C LYS A 8 18.34 15.22 -19.38
N ARG A 9 19.26 15.67 -18.51
CA ARG A 9 19.28 15.26 -17.09
C ARG A 9 18.05 15.76 -16.32
N VAL A 10 17.56 16.96 -16.64
CA VAL A 10 16.33 17.49 -16.04
C VAL A 10 15.13 16.65 -16.46
N GLU A 11 15.04 16.30 -17.75
CA GLU A 11 13.94 15.48 -18.27
C GLU A 11 13.92 14.04 -17.71
N GLU A 12 15.11 13.45 -17.47
CA GLU A 12 15.26 12.16 -16.78
C GLU A 12 14.79 12.24 -15.32
N ARG A 13 15.19 13.27 -14.58
CA ARG A 13 14.74 13.49 -13.19
C ARG A 13 13.23 13.74 -13.08
N GLU A 14 12.64 14.48 -14.01
CA GLU A 14 11.19 14.72 -14.02
C GLU A 14 10.39 13.42 -14.22
N LYS A 15 10.91 12.48 -15.01
CA LYS A 15 10.30 11.15 -15.17
C LYS A 15 10.39 10.33 -13.88
N GLU A 16 11.56 10.28 -13.24
CA GLU A 16 11.76 9.58 -11.97
C GLU A 16 10.83 10.13 -10.87
N ILE A 17 10.70 11.46 -10.76
CA ILE A 17 9.79 12.10 -9.82
C ILE A 17 8.34 11.66 -10.07
N LYS A 18 7.92 11.62 -11.35
CA LYS A 18 6.56 11.21 -11.70
C LYS A 18 6.28 9.74 -11.38
N GLU A 19 7.25 8.86 -11.60
CA GLU A 19 7.15 7.44 -11.23
C GLU A 19 7.00 7.27 -9.71
N ILE A 20 7.78 7.99 -8.91
CA ILE A 20 7.66 8.02 -7.44
C ILE A 20 6.27 8.54 -7.02
N GLU A 21 5.76 9.61 -7.65
CA GLU A 21 4.42 10.13 -7.35
C GLU A 21 3.31 9.11 -7.63
N ASP A 22 3.42 8.34 -8.72
CA ASP A 22 2.45 7.31 -9.07
C ASP A 22 2.51 6.11 -8.11
N ASP A 23 3.70 5.69 -7.71
CA ASP A 23 3.89 4.67 -6.65
C ASP A 23 3.28 5.12 -5.32
N LEU A 24 3.48 6.38 -4.92
CA LEU A 24 2.92 6.93 -3.69
C LEU A 24 1.38 6.92 -3.71
N LYS A 25 0.74 7.16 -4.87
CA LYS A 25 -0.73 7.06 -5.02
C LYS A 25 -1.19 5.63 -4.81
N ILE A 26 -0.48 4.64 -5.36
CA ILE A 26 -0.79 3.21 -5.20
C ILE A 26 -0.62 2.78 -3.74
N ILE A 27 0.48 3.16 -3.09
CA ILE A 27 0.74 2.90 -1.68
C ILE A 27 -0.39 3.49 -0.82
N LYS A 28 -0.76 4.75 -1.06
CA LYS A 28 -1.87 5.40 -0.33
C LYS A 28 -3.20 4.66 -0.50
N TYR A 29 -3.50 4.19 -1.71
CA TYR A 29 -4.70 3.40 -1.97
C TYR A 29 -4.73 2.10 -1.15
N TYR A 30 -3.62 1.37 -1.09
CA TYR A 30 -3.52 0.14 -0.32
C TYR A 30 -3.52 0.39 1.20
N CYS A 31 -2.87 1.44 1.69
CA CYS A 31 -2.94 1.85 3.10
C CYS A 31 -4.40 2.10 3.53
N ASN A 32 -5.20 2.77 2.71
CA ASN A 32 -6.63 3.00 2.99
C ASN A 32 -7.45 1.69 3.08
N LYS A 33 -7.09 0.67 2.30
CA LYS A 33 -7.76 -0.65 2.36
C LYS A 33 -7.38 -1.39 3.65
N LEU A 34 -6.10 -1.37 4.02
CA LEU A 34 -5.62 -1.96 5.28
C LEU A 34 -6.26 -1.30 6.50
N GLU A 35 -6.41 0.02 6.51
CA GLU A 35 -7.05 0.74 7.62
C GLU A 35 -8.52 0.30 7.84
N LYS A 36 -9.28 0.11 6.75
CA LYS A 36 -10.66 -0.42 6.82
C LYS A 36 -10.70 -1.83 7.40
N MET A 37 -9.74 -2.68 7.01
CA MET A 37 -9.62 -4.03 7.55
C MET A 37 -9.33 -4.01 9.07
N CYS A 38 -8.38 -3.18 9.51
CA CYS A 38 -8.08 -3.01 10.93
C CYS A 38 -9.31 -2.58 11.74
N LYS A 39 -10.16 -1.70 11.19
CA LYS A 39 -11.43 -1.30 11.82
C LYS A 39 -12.40 -2.49 11.96
N CYS A 40 -12.55 -3.31 10.91
CA CYS A 40 -13.38 -4.52 10.95
C CYS A 40 -12.91 -5.51 12.02
N TYR A 41 -11.61 -5.76 12.10
CA TYR A 41 -11.02 -6.63 13.12
C TYR A 41 -11.23 -6.10 14.55
N ARG A 42 -11.08 -4.78 14.75
CA ARG A 42 -11.32 -4.15 16.06
C ARG A 42 -12.76 -4.34 16.52
N CYS A 43 -13.74 -4.10 15.65
CA CYS A 43 -15.15 -4.32 15.97
C CYS A 43 -15.41 -5.79 16.35
N PHE A 44 -14.80 -6.74 15.64
CA PHE A 44 -14.92 -8.16 15.97
C PHE A 44 -14.36 -8.50 17.35
N LEU A 45 -13.17 -8.00 17.71
CA LEU A 45 -12.58 -8.22 19.02
C LEU A 45 -13.42 -7.61 20.15
N THR A 46 -14.00 -6.42 19.91
CA THR A 46 -14.93 -5.80 20.87
C THR A 46 -16.17 -6.68 21.11
N ASP A 47 -16.75 -7.24 20.05
CA ASP A 47 -17.91 -8.12 20.17
C ASP A 47 -17.58 -9.44 20.90
N LEU A 48 -16.39 -10.00 20.69
CA LEU A 48 -15.89 -11.17 21.42
C LEU A 48 -15.74 -10.85 22.92
N ASN A 49 -15.08 -9.73 23.25
CA ASN A 49 -14.81 -9.34 24.64
C ASN A 49 -16.10 -9.03 25.43
N ASN A 50 -17.15 -8.57 24.75
CA ASN A 50 -18.43 -8.26 25.38
C ASN A 50 -19.31 -9.50 25.63
N ASN A 51 -18.80 -10.72 25.43
CA ASN A 51 -19.56 -11.98 25.52
C ASN A 51 -20.86 -11.98 24.69
N ALA A 52 -20.92 -11.15 23.64
CA ALA A 52 -22.09 -11.01 22.78
C ALA A 52 -22.16 -12.12 21.71
N MET A 53 -21.46 -13.25 21.89
CA MET A 53 -21.19 -14.19 20.80
C MET A 53 -21.31 -15.68 21.16
N PRO A 54 -22.37 -16.36 20.67
CA PRO A 54 -22.53 -17.81 20.76
C PRO A 54 -21.99 -18.63 19.57
N ASN A 55 -21.64 -18.04 18.41
CA ASN A 55 -21.18 -18.81 17.22
C ASN A 55 -19.99 -18.16 16.48
N TYR A 56 -18.78 -18.60 16.84
CA TYR A 56 -17.48 -18.16 16.31
C TYR A 56 -17.32 -18.41 14.80
N THR A 57 -17.84 -19.53 14.30
CA THR A 57 -17.63 -20.03 12.94
C THR A 57 -18.21 -19.10 11.87
N ASP A 58 -19.44 -18.63 12.06
CA ASP A 58 -20.11 -17.75 11.08
C ASP A 58 -19.46 -16.37 10.99
N ARG A 59 -18.89 -15.88 12.10
CA ARG A 59 -18.17 -14.61 12.10
C ARG A 59 -16.79 -14.72 11.48
N MET A 60 -16.07 -15.82 11.70
CA MET A 60 -14.80 -16.06 11.01
C MET A 60 -15.01 -16.21 9.49
N ARG A 61 -16.15 -16.78 9.07
CA ARG A 61 -16.58 -16.78 7.67
C ARG A 61 -16.84 -15.35 7.14
N LYS A 62 -17.43 -14.46 7.95
CA LYS A 62 -17.66 -13.06 7.58
C LYS A 62 -16.34 -12.27 7.45
N ILE A 63 -15.37 -12.53 8.31
CA ILE A 63 -14.01 -11.95 8.21
C ILE A 63 -13.36 -12.40 6.91
N LYS A 64 -13.29 -13.71 6.64
CA LYS A 64 -12.73 -14.23 5.38
C LYS A 64 -13.40 -13.64 4.14
N LYS A 65 -14.74 -13.56 4.11
CA LYS A 65 -15.46 -12.92 3.01
C LYS A 65 -15.10 -11.44 2.85
N THR A 66 -14.83 -10.74 3.94
CA THR A 66 -14.40 -9.33 3.91
C THR A 66 -12.97 -9.21 3.40
N GLU A 67 -12.07 -10.11 3.80
CA GLU A 67 -10.69 -10.20 3.29
C GLU A 67 -10.65 -10.50 1.80
N GLU A 68 -11.47 -11.46 1.35
CA GLU A 68 -11.66 -11.81 -0.06
C GLU A 68 -12.23 -10.63 -0.86
N ALA A 69 -13.30 -9.98 -0.36
CA ALA A 69 -13.92 -8.83 -1.02
C ALA A 69 -12.97 -7.62 -1.13
N HIS A 70 -12.03 -7.49 -0.21
CA HIS A 70 -10.99 -6.46 -0.26
C HIS A 70 -9.72 -6.91 -0.97
N GLY A 71 -9.61 -8.18 -1.39
CA GLY A 71 -8.45 -8.71 -2.09
C GLY A 71 -7.17 -8.63 -1.25
N ILE A 72 -7.27 -8.80 0.06
CA ILE A 72 -6.18 -8.53 1.02
C ILE A 72 -4.88 -9.27 0.68
N ASP A 73 -4.96 -10.54 0.28
CA ASP A 73 -3.79 -11.32 -0.13
C ASP A 73 -3.07 -10.71 -1.33
N ASN A 74 -3.82 -10.15 -2.28
CA ASN A 74 -3.24 -9.45 -3.43
C ASN A 74 -2.67 -8.10 -3.00
N ILE A 75 -3.33 -7.41 -2.07
CA ILE A 75 -2.86 -6.14 -1.51
C ILE A 75 -1.50 -6.33 -0.82
N PHE A 76 -1.33 -7.35 0.03
CA PHE A 76 -0.05 -7.59 0.71
C PHE A 76 1.08 -7.92 -0.28
N LYS A 77 0.80 -8.74 -1.30
CA LYS A 77 1.80 -9.09 -2.33
C LYS A 77 2.19 -7.88 -3.18
N SER A 78 1.22 -7.09 -3.62
CA SER A 78 1.46 -5.91 -4.48
C SER A 78 2.07 -4.74 -3.71
N LEU A 79 1.64 -4.48 -2.48
CA LEU A 79 2.17 -3.39 -1.66
C LEU A 79 3.67 -3.58 -1.39
N PHE A 80 4.10 -4.80 -1.08
CA PHE A 80 5.50 -5.06 -0.79
C PHE A 80 6.41 -4.83 -2.00
N GLN A 81 5.93 -5.19 -3.20
CA GLN A 81 6.65 -4.94 -4.45
C GLN A 81 6.76 -3.45 -4.76
N VAL A 82 5.66 -2.69 -4.63
CA VAL A 82 5.65 -1.24 -4.88
C VAL A 82 6.50 -0.48 -3.86
N LEU A 83 6.47 -0.88 -2.57
CA LEU A 83 7.32 -0.27 -1.55
C LEU A 83 8.80 -0.48 -1.86
N ARG A 84 9.20 -1.70 -2.23
CA ARG A 84 10.57 -2.03 -2.62
C ARG A 84 11.03 -1.22 -3.83
N HIS A 85 10.20 -1.11 -4.86
CA HIS A 85 10.51 -0.32 -6.04
C HIS A 85 10.68 1.17 -5.72
N ASN A 86 9.78 1.73 -4.89
CA ASN A 86 9.87 3.13 -4.47
C ASN A 86 11.13 3.40 -3.61
N GLU A 87 11.46 2.50 -2.68
CA GLU A 87 12.72 2.58 -1.92
C GLU A 87 13.96 2.57 -2.82
N GLU A 88 13.98 1.73 -3.86
CA GLU A 88 15.07 1.69 -4.85
C GLU A 88 15.15 3.00 -5.64
N ASN A 89 14.01 3.53 -6.12
CA ASN A 89 13.95 4.79 -6.88
C ASN A 89 14.43 5.99 -6.03
N VAL A 90 14.04 6.09 -4.76
CA VAL A 90 14.49 7.16 -3.86
C VAL A 90 16.00 7.10 -3.62
N GLU A 91 16.55 5.90 -3.49
CA GLU A 91 17.98 5.70 -3.25
C GLU A 91 18.83 5.97 -4.49
N GLU A 92 18.29 5.72 -5.69
CA GLU A 92 18.88 6.14 -6.96
C GLU A 92 18.91 7.67 -7.05
N LEU A 93 17.78 8.34 -6.76
CA LEU A 93 17.65 9.79 -6.82
C LEU A 93 18.61 10.50 -5.86
N LYS A 94 18.81 9.94 -4.66
CA LYS A 94 19.80 10.43 -3.68
C LYS A 94 21.24 10.34 -4.17
N LYS A 95 21.61 9.37 -5.01
CA LYS A 95 22.98 9.28 -5.57
C LYS A 95 23.26 10.39 -6.58
N HIS A 96 22.21 10.99 -7.12
CA HIS A 96 22.29 12.05 -8.12
C HIS A 96 22.16 13.47 -7.53
N LEU A 97 21.95 13.61 -6.21
CA LEU A 97 21.96 14.87 -5.46
C LEU A 97 23.35 15.18 -4.89
#